data_AF-A0A945G2G4-F1
#
_entry.id   AF-A0A945G2G4-F1
#
_cell.length_a   1.000
_cell.length_b   1.000
_cell.length_c   1.000
_cell.angle_alpha   90.00
_cell.angle_beta   90.00
_cell.angle_gamma   90.00
#
_symmetry.space_group_name_H-M   'P 1'
#
loop_
_entity.id
_entity.type
_entity.pdbx_description
1 polymer ?
#
loop_
_entity_poly.entity_id
_entity_poly.type
_entity_poly.pdbx_seq_one_letter_code
_entity_poly.pdbx_strand_id
1 'polypeptide(L)'
;MLHRAAILLLLCLGLPLCQAAGRTGAAVTAHPIATKAAMNAFERGGNAVDATVAAALALGVVDGFNSGIGGGCFMLIRKPNGRFAAIDG
;
A
#
# COMPACT_ATOMS: atom_id res chain seq x y z
N MET A 1 -45.31 17.01 -13.60
CA MET A 1 -44.43 15.95 -14.15
C MET A 1 -42.99 16.43 -14.34
N LEU A 2 -42.73 17.62 -14.91
CA LEU A 2 -41.39 18.20 -15.11
C LEU A 2 -40.54 18.36 -13.82
N HIS A 3 -41.15 18.72 -12.69
CA HIS A 3 -40.43 18.91 -11.41
C HIS A 3 -39.86 17.60 -10.84
N ARG A 4 -40.55 16.47 -11.06
CA ARG A 4 -40.08 15.15 -10.61
C ARG A 4 -38.88 14.67 -11.45
N ALA A 5 -38.87 14.98 -12.74
CA ALA A 5 -37.76 14.65 -13.63
C ALA A 5 -36.50 15.47 -13.31
N ALA A 6 -36.66 16.77 -12.99
CA ALA A 6 -35.53 17.64 -12.61
C ALA A 6 -34.85 17.18 -11.31
N ILE A 7 -35.63 16.78 -10.30
CA ILE A 7 -35.12 16.25 -9.03
C ILE A 7 -34.36 14.93 -9.25
N LEU A 8 -34.89 14.05 -10.10
CA LEU A 8 -34.23 12.78 -10.42
C LEU A 8 -32.90 13.00 -11.16
N LEU A 9 -32.85 13.96 -12.08
CA LEU A 9 -31.65 14.31 -12.83
C LEU A 9 -30.56 14.95 -11.93
N LEU A 10 -30.96 15.81 -11.00
CA LEU A 10 -30.07 16.40 -9.99
C LEU A 10 -29.49 15.35 -9.04
N LEU A 11 -30.27 14.34 -8.65
CA LEU A 11 -29.81 13.22 -7.83
C LEU A 11 -28.78 12.34 -8.57
N CYS A 12 -29.00 12.09 -9.87
CA CYS A 12 -28.06 11.32 -10.70
C CYS A 12 -26.74 12.05 -10.97
N LEU A 13 -26.73 13.39 -11.00
CA LEU A 13 -25.54 14.21 -11.24
C LEU A 13 -24.78 14.57 -9.96
N GLY A 14 -25.44 14.56 -8.80
CA GLY A 14 -24.84 14.98 -7.52
C GLY A 14 -24.26 13.85 -6.67
N LEU A 15 -24.64 12.59 -6.93
CA LEU A 15 -24.12 11.44 -6.20
C LEU A 15 -22.85 10.91 -6.89
N PRO A 16 -21.72 10.76 -6.18
CA PRO A 16 -20.54 10.12 -6.73
C PRO A 16 -20.82 8.61 -6.85
N LEU A 17 -21.56 8.22 -7.88
CA LEU A 17 -21.90 6.83 -8.21
C LEU A 17 -20.65 5.97 -8.53
N CYS A 18 -19.50 6.64 -8.69
CA CYS A 18 -18.19 6.03 -8.85
C CYS A 18 -17.19 6.77 -7.96
N GLN A 19 -17.24 6.56 -6.65
CA GLN A 19 -15.99 6.67 -5.89
C GLN A 19 -15.11 5.54 -6.42
N ALA A 20 -14.08 5.87 -7.21
CA ALA A 20 -13.08 4.88 -7.60
C ALA A 20 -12.63 4.16 -6.33
N ALA A 21 -12.70 2.81 -6.32
CA ALA A 21 -12.25 2.03 -5.19
C ALA A 21 -10.84 2.52 -4.82
N GLY A 22 -10.72 3.13 -3.64
CA GLY A 22 -9.47 3.73 -3.19
C GLY A 22 -8.35 2.70 -3.27
N ARG A 23 -7.13 3.15 -3.50
CA ARG A 23 -5.96 2.27 -3.58
C ARG A 23 -5.77 1.60 -2.21
N THR A 24 -6.11 0.32 -2.10
CA THR A 24 -6.00 -0.46 -0.86
C THR A 24 -4.71 -1.26 -0.81
N GLY A 25 -4.20 -1.49 0.39
CA GLY A 25 -2.98 -2.24 0.63
C GLY A 25 -2.89 -2.63 2.10
N ALA A 26 -2.08 -3.64 2.40
CA ALA A 26 -1.79 -4.07 3.76
C ALA A 26 -0.29 -4.32 3.90
N ALA A 27 0.25 -4.03 5.09
CA ALA A 27 1.61 -4.35 5.47
C ALA A 27 1.60 -4.96 6.88
N VAL A 28 2.46 -5.96 7.10
CA VAL A 28 2.65 -6.62 8.39
C VAL A 28 4.14 -6.81 8.60
N THR A 29 4.62 -6.46 9.78
CA THR A 29 6.04 -6.56 10.17
C THR A 29 6.14 -6.93 11.65
N ALA A 30 7.34 -7.28 12.11
CA ALA A 30 7.59 -7.60 13.52
C ALA A 30 7.41 -6.41 14.48
N HIS A 31 7.43 -5.17 13.97
CA HIS A 31 7.38 -3.97 14.79
C HIS A 31 6.37 -2.93 14.25
N PRO A 32 5.46 -2.37 15.09
CA PRO A 32 4.39 -1.49 14.61
C PRO A 32 4.89 -0.23 13.88
N ILE A 33 6.05 0.32 14.28
CA ILE A 33 6.66 1.47 13.59
C ILE A 33 7.10 1.10 12.16
N ALA A 34 7.59 -0.12 11.92
CA ALA A 34 7.98 -0.56 10.58
C ALA A 34 6.75 -0.79 9.69
N THR A 35 5.67 -1.36 10.24
CA THR A 35 4.38 -1.45 9.54
C THR A 35 3.86 -0.06 9.16
N LYS A 36 3.94 0.91 10.08
CA LYS A 36 3.57 2.31 9.80
C LYS A 36 4.45 2.94 8.71
N ALA A 37 5.76 2.69 8.73
CA ALA A 37 6.67 3.17 7.69
C ALA A 37 6.32 2.61 6.29
N ALA A 38 5.96 1.32 6.23
CA ALA A 38 5.50 0.67 5.01
C ALA A 38 4.21 1.29 4.47
N MET A 39 3.21 1.46 5.34
CA MET A 39 1.92 2.08 4.96
C MET A 39 2.11 3.53 4.51
N ASN A 40 2.93 4.31 5.21
CA ASN A 40 3.27 5.67 4.80
C ASN A 40 3.91 5.71 3.39
N ALA A 41 4.77 4.76 3.06
CA ALA A 41 5.37 4.68 1.72
C ALA A 41 4.33 4.33 0.65
N PHE A 42 3.44 3.38 0.95
CA PHE A 42 2.33 3.02 0.07
C PHE A 42 1.36 4.18 -0.17
N GLU A 43 0.96 4.89 0.89
CA GLU A 43 0.05 6.05 0.86
C GLU A 43 0.63 7.23 0.06
N ARG A 44 1.96 7.39 0.06
CA ARG A 44 2.67 8.37 -0.79
C ARG A 44 2.79 7.96 -2.27
N GLY A 45 2.10 6.90 -2.69
CA GLY A 45 2.09 6.43 -4.08
C GLY A 45 3.09 5.30 -4.38
N GLY A 46 3.89 4.87 -3.40
CA GLY A 46 4.80 3.74 -3.55
C GLY A 46 4.07 2.42 -3.77
N ASN A 47 4.71 1.46 -4.43
CA ASN A 47 4.18 0.11 -4.65
C ASN A 47 4.52 -0.82 -3.45
N ALA A 48 4.15 -2.10 -3.55
CA ALA A 48 4.41 -3.08 -2.48
C ALA A 48 5.91 -3.24 -2.16
N VAL A 49 6.80 -3.16 -3.16
CA VAL A 49 8.25 -3.22 -2.97
C VAL A 49 8.76 -1.97 -2.26
N ASP A 50 8.30 -0.77 -2.64
CA ASP A 50 8.68 0.48 -1.95
C ASP A 50 8.26 0.44 -0.46
N ALA A 51 7.07 -0.09 -0.18
CA ALA A 51 6.59 -0.31 1.19
C ALA A 51 7.47 -1.30 1.96
N THR A 52 7.89 -2.41 1.33
CA THR A 52 8.83 -3.37 1.93
C THR A 52 10.19 -2.76 2.21
N VAL A 53 10.75 -1.94 1.31
CA VAL A 53 12.04 -1.26 1.53
C VAL A 53 11.94 -0.29 2.71
N ALA A 54 10.87 0.50 2.80
CA ALA A 54 10.62 1.38 3.94
C ALA A 54 10.49 0.60 5.26
N ALA A 55 9.82 -0.56 5.24
CA ALA A 55 9.71 -1.45 6.38
C ALA A 55 11.08 -1.98 6.83
N ALA A 56 11.90 -2.48 5.89
CA ALA A 56 13.20 -3.07 6.17
C ALA A 56 14.17 -2.05 6.78
N LEU A 57 14.22 -0.84 6.22
CA LEU A 57 15.04 0.24 6.77
C LEU A 57 14.56 0.66 8.17
N ALA A 58 13.24 0.71 8.41
CA ALA A 58 12.71 0.99 9.72
C ALA A 58 13.04 -0.12 10.74
N LEU A 59 12.92 -1.41 10.36
CA LEU A 59 13.32 -2.55 11.18
C LEU A 59 14.79 -2.50 11.57
N GLY A 60 15.67 -2.08 10.64
CA GLY A 60 17.10 -1.89 10.95
C GLY A 60 17.38 -0.87 12.06
N VAL A 61 16.40 -0.03 12.42
CA VAL A 61 16.49 0.93 13.54
C VAL A 61 15.72 0.44 14.76
N VAL A 62 14.46 0.04 14.58
CA VAL A 62 13.54 -0.26 15.70
C VAL A 62 13.61 -1.71 16.18
N ASP A 63 14.20 -2.60 15.38
CA ASP A 63 14.41 -4.02 15.64
C ASP A 63 15.87 -4.42 15.32
N GLY A 64 16.81 -3.52 15.63
CA GLY A 64 18.21 -3.57 15.20
C GLY A 64 19.02 -4.78 15.72
N PHE A 65 18.55 -5.44 16.78
CA PHE A 65 19.17 -6.66 17.31
C PHE A 65 18.80 -7.90 16.49
N ASN A 66 17.81 -7.81 15.60
CA ASN A 66 17.30 -8.90 14.76
C ASN A 66 17.55 -8.65 13.27
N SER A 67 17.49 -7.39 12.81
CA SER A 67 17.72 -7.00 11.42
C SER A 67 18.54 -5.71 11.32
N GLY A 68 19.24 -5.46 10.21
CA GLY A 68 20.03 -4.25 10.03
C GLY A 68 20.71 -4.13 8.67
N ILE A 69 21.24 -2.93 8.37
CA ILE A 69 21.84 -2.60 7.07
C ILE A 69 23.11 -3.41 6.73
N GLY A 70 23.78 -3.96 7.75
CA GLY A 70 24.95 -4.82 7.57
C GLY A 70 24.63 -6.32 7.44
N GLY A 71 23.35 -6.69 7.41
CA GLY A 71 22.89 -8.08 7.24
C GLY A 71 22.65 -8.45 5.78
N GLY A 72 21.85 -9.51 5.59
CA GLY A 72 21.35 -9.96 4.27
C GLY A 72 19.83 -9.91 4.19
N CYS A 73 19.29 -10.24 3.01
CA CYS A 73 17.87 -10.12 2.69
C CYS A 73 17.45 -11.20 1.68
N PHE A 74 16.31 -11.85 1.96
CA PHE A 74 15.58 -12.63 0.97
C PHE A 74 14.24 -11.96 0.66
N MET A 75 13.93 -11.81 -0.63
CA MET A 75 12.65 -11.25 -1.05
C MET A 75 12.01 -12.11 -2.14
N LEU A 76 10.74 -12.46 -1.95
CA LEU A 76 9.90 -13.07 -2.97
C LEU A 76 8.83 -12.07 -3.43
N ILE A 77 8.89 -11.68 -4.71
CA ILE A 77 8.03 -10.65 -5.29
C ILE A 77 7.10 -11.31 -6.30
N ARG A 78 5.79 -11.21 -6.08
CA ARG A 78 4.78 -11.53 -7.10
C ARG A 78 4.42 -10.27 -7.88
N LYS A 79 4.76 -10.23 -9.16
CA LYS A 79 4.46 -9.11 -10.05
C LYS A 79 2.99 -9.12 -10.49
N PRO A 80 2.45 -7.98 -10.98
CA PRO A 80 1.07 -7.92 -11.48
C PRO A 80 0.75 -8.92 -12.60
N ASN A 81 1.74 -9.29 -13.42
CA ASN A 81 1.60 -10.27 -14.49
C ASN A 81 1.68 -11.74 -14.01
N GLY A 82 1.61 -11.98 -12.70
CA GLY A 82 1.66 -13.32 -12.11
C GLY A 82 3.05 -13.96 -12.04
N ARG A 83 4.09 -13.33 -12.60
CA ARG A 83 5.47 -13.83 -12.50
C ARG A 83 6.05 -13.56 -11.12
N PHE A 84 6.92 -14.46 -10.68
CA PHE A 84 7.70 -14.29 -9.47
C PHE A 84 9.11 -13.79 -9.77
N ALA A 85 9.68 -13.03 -8.84
CA ALA A 85 11.11 -12.76 -8.76
C ALA A 85 11.57 -13.10 -7.34
N ALA A 86 12.69 -13.82 -7.23
CA ALA A 86 13.38 -14.04 -5.97
C ALA A 86 14.66 -13.22 -5.97
N ILE A 87 14.93 -12.54 -4.86
CA ILE A 87 16.17 -11.80 -4.61
C ILE A 87 16.81 -12.42 -3.36
N ASP A 88 18.10 -12.69 -3.46
CA ASP A 88 19.01 -13.13 -2.41
C ASP A 88 20.13 -12.09 -2.36
N GLY A 89 20.37 -11.48 -1.20
CA GLY A 89 21.28 -10.35 -1.03
C GLY A 89 21.86 -10.24 0.36
#